data_AF-A0A0C2E287-F1
#
_entry.id   AF-A0A0C2E287-F1
#
_cell.length_a   1.000
_cell.length_b   1.000
_cell.length_c   1.000
_cell.angle_alpha   90.00
_cell.angle_beta   90.00
_cell.angle_gamma   90.00
#
_symmetry.space_group_name_H-M   'P 1'
#
loop_
_entity.id
_entity.type
_entity.pdbx_description
1 polymer ?
#
loop_
_entity_poly.entity_id
_entity_poly.type
_entity_poly.pdbx_seq_one_letter_code
_entity_poly.pdbx_strand_id
1 'polypeptide(L)'
;MKVIAEESARDDTLKNVISYVQKDKWPYKPSSDVVRYFALRQSLAIQDDCLFFGPRIVIPWKLRRRVLQLLHDGHPRTTRMKMLARSYVYWTNITKDIEEYVRGCQNCQDVAKAPLKTELFSWPTEKQPWSRVCWIC
;
A
#
# COMPACT_ATOMS: atom_id res chain seq x y z
N MET A 1 8.58 -9.91 -13.60
CA MET A 1 9.28 -8.67 -13.96
C MET A 1 8.96 -8.23 -15.39
N LYS A 2 9.08 -9.09 -16.42
CA LYS A 2 8.79 -8.75 -17.84
C LYS A 2 7.56 -7.87 -18.09
N VAL A 3 6.40 -8.26 -17.55
CA VAL A 3 5.14 -7.51 -17.74
C VAL A 3 5.21 -6.08 -17.19
N ILE A 4 5.92 -5.86 -16.08
CA ILE A 4 6.04 -4.53 -15.46
C ILE A 4 6.94 -3.65 -16.32
N ALA A 5 8.06 -4.18 -16.82
CA ALA A 5 8.94 -3.44 -17.73
C ALA A 5 8.22 -3.04 -19.03
N GLU A 6 7.49 -3.99 -19.65
CA GLU A 6 6.71 -3.74 -20.86
C GLU A 6 5.64 -2.66 -20.67
N GLU A 7 4.87 -2.72 -19.58
CA GLU A 7 3.85 -1.72 -19.29
C GLU A 7 4.44 -0.38 -18.83
N SER A 8 5.62 -0.39 -18.20
CA SER A 8 6.34 0.85 -17.83
C SER A 8 6.85 1.58 -19.08
N ALA A 9 7.25 0.86 -20.12
CA ALA A 9 7.64 1.44 -21.40
C ALA A 9 6.45 2.07 -22.17
N ARG A 10 5.21 1.62 -21.87
CA ARG A 10 3.96 2.16 -22.44
C ARG A 10 3.39 3.33 -21.64
N ASP A 11 3.87 3.56 -20.42
CA ASP A 11 3.46 4.68 -19.57
C ASP A 11 4.36 5.89 -19.85
N ASP A 12 3.83 6.91 -20.52
CA ASP A 12 4.59 8.11 -20.90
C ASP A 12 5.27 8.78 -19.70
N THR A 13 4.61 8.79 -18.55
CA THR A 13 5.14 9.35 -17.31
C THR A 13 6.37 8.58 -16.85
N LEU A 14 6.25 7.25 -16.74
CA LEU A 14 7.34 6.40 -16.25
C LEU A 14 8.47 6.34 -17.26
N LYS A 15 8.18 6.30 -18.55
CA LYS A 15 9.17 6.38 -19.63
C LYS A 15 10.01 7.65 -19.52
N ASN A 16 9.38 8.80 -19.30
CA ASN A 16 10.07 10.06 -19.10
C ASN A 16 10.94 10.02 -17.84
N VAL A 17 10.39 9.56 -16.71
CA VAL A 17 11.12 9.45 -15.44
C VAL A 17 12.32 8.52 -15.55
N ILE A 18 12.16 7.35 -16.18
CA ILE A 18 13.26 6.40 -16.45
C ILE A 18 14.35 7.09 -17.26
N SER A 19 13.98 7.83 -18.32
CA SER A 19 14.96 8.55 -19.14
C SER A 19 15.71 9.64 -18.36
N TYR A 20 15.04 10.32 -17.42
CA TYR A 20 15.65 11.35 -16.57
C TYR A 20 16.61 10.74 -15.55
N VAL A 21 16.24 9.60 -14.96
CA VAL A 21 17.10 8.85 -14.02
C VAL A 21 18.32 8.28 -14.75
N GLN A 22 18.17 7.71 -15.95
CA GLN A 22 19.30 7.16 -16.71
C GLN A 22 20.30 8.23 -17.17
N LYS A 23 19.80 9.39 -17.61
CA LYS A 23 20.64 10.47 -18.16
C LYS A 23 21.10 11.47 -17.11
N ASP A 24 20.64 11.32 -15.87
CA ASP A 24 20.75 12.29 -14.78
C ASP A 24 20.37 13.73 -15.20
N LYS A 25 19.33 13.84 -16.04
CA LYS A 25 18.88 15.11 -16.63
C LYS A 25 17.41 15.31 -16.36
N TRP A 26 17.13 16.08 -15.32
CA TRP A 26 15.78 16.43 -14.93
C TRP A 26 15.37 17.81 -15.47
N PRO A 27 14.09 18.01 -15.81
CA PRO A 27 13.61 19.32 -16.25
C PRO A 27 13.68 20.35 -15.11
N TYR A 28 14.00 21.60 -15.45
CA TYR A 28 14.03 22.71 -14.49
C TYR A 28 12.64 22.97 -13.85
N LYS A 29 11.57 22.81 -14.65
CA LYS A 29 10.18 22.86 -14.19
C LYS A 29 9.49 21.53 -14.52
N PRO A 30 9.47 20.56 -13.59
CA PRO A 30 8.76 19.29 -13.81
C PRO A 30 7.25 19.50 -13.87
N SER A 31 6.55 18.69 -14.68
CA SER A 31 5.09 18.65 -14.73
C SER A 31 4.49 18.09 -13.43
N SER A 32 3.19 18.28 -13.20
CA SER A 32 2.48 17.79 -12.01
C SER A 32 2.73 16.30 -11.73
N ASP A 33 2.82 15.49 -12.77
CA ASP A 33 2.98 14.04 -12.68
C ASP A 33 4.43 13.63 -12.38
N VAL A 34 5.39 14.46 -12.80
CA VAL A 34 6.83 14.22 -12.63
C VAL A 34 7.38 14.85 -11.35
N VAL A 35 6.75 15.93 -10.84
CA VAL A 35 7.17 16.67 -9.63
C VAL A 35 7.45 15.75 -8.45
N ARG A 36 6.60 14.74 -8.23
CA ARG A 36 6.78 13.80 -7.12
C ARG A 36 7.97 12.86 -7.31
N TYR A 37 8.21 12.43 -8.54
CA TYR A 37 9.40 11.62 -8.85
C TYR A 37 10.66 12.47 -8.76
N PHE A 38 10.62 13.74 -9.17
CA PHE A 38 11.74 14.68 -9.03
C PHE A 38 12.13 14.94 -7.56
N ALA A 39 11.14 15.05 -6.67
CA ALA A 39 11.37 15.17 -5.24
C ALA A 39 12.06 13.93 -4.65
N LEU A 40 11.81 12.76 -5.23
CA LEU A 40 12.36 11.46 -4.79
C LEU A 40 13.59 11.01 -5.59
N ARG A 41 14.10 11.85 -6.51
CA ARG A 41 15.11 11.47 -7.52
C ARG A 41 16.35 10.77 -6.96
N GLN A 42 16.81 11.16 -5.77
CA GLN A 42 17.99 10.57 -5.12
C GLN A 42 17.78 9.13 -4.64
N SER A 43 16.52 8.72 -4.46
CA SER A 43 16.14 7.38 -4.01
C SER A 43 15.51 6.54 -5.11
N LEU A 44 15.51 7.05 -6.36
CA LEU A 44 15.05 6.31 -7.52
C LEU A 44 16.22 5.51 -8.11
N ALA A 45 15.95 4.26 -8.44
CA ALA A 45 16.89 3.38 -9.10
C ALA A 45 16.20 2.64 -10.24
N ILE A 46 16.98 2.18 -11.22
CA ILE A 46 16.48 1.36 -12.32
C ILE A 46 17.12 0.00 -12.23
N GLN A 47 16.31 -1.05 -12.31
CA GLN A 47 16.76 -2.43 -12.34
C GLN A 47 15.83 -3.23 -13.25
N ASP A 48 16.38 -4.04 -14.16
CA ASP A 48 15.62 -4.86 -15.11
C ASP A 48 14.55 -4.05 -15.89
N ASP A 49 14.93 -2.85 -16.37
CA ASP A 49 14.05 -1.88 -17.05
C ASP A 49 12.81 -1.44 -16.24
N CYS A 50 12.82 -1.69 -14.94
CA CYS A 50 11.79 -1.26 -14.00
C CYS A 50 12.32 -0.14 -13.10
N LEU A 51 11.46 0.81 -12.77
CA LEU A 51 11.77 1.88 -11.84
C LEU A 51 11.50 1.42 -10.40
N PHE A 52 12.43 1.71 -9.49
CA PHE A 52 12.36 1.40 -8.07
C PHE A 52 12.46 2.67 -7.23
N PHE A 53 11.80 2.67 -6.08
CA PHE A 53 11.91 3.69 -5.04
C PHE A 53 12.31 3.05 -3.71
N GLY A 54 13.61 3.13 -3.40
CA GLY A 54 14.21 2.29 -2.36
C GLY A 54 13.96 0.80 -2.66
N PRO A 55 13.40 0.01 -1.72
CA PRO A 55 13.12 -1.41 -1.94
C PRO A 55 11.81 -1.70 -2.71
N ARG A 56 11.06 -0.66 -3.09
CA ARG A 56 9.72 -0.82 -3.69
C ARG A 56 9.77 -0.67 -5.21
N ILE A 57 9.01 -1.49 -5.92
CA ILE A 57 8.84 -1.35 -7.37
C ILE A 57 7.77 -0.28 -7.69
N VAL A 58 8.04 0.57 -8.66
CA VAL A 58 7.08 1.55 -9.16
C VAL A 58 6.12 0.89 -10.15
N ILE A 59 4.81 0.99 -9.91
CA ILE A 59 3.80 0.29 -10.71
C ILE A 59 3.18 1.22 -11.78
N PRO A 60 3.21 0.83 -13.07
CA PRO A 60 2.55 1.57 -14.15
C PRO A 60 1.03 1.59 -14.00
N TRP A 61 0.38 2.64 -14.51
CA TRP A 61 -1.05 2.89 -14.27
C TRP A 61 -1.96 1.69 -14.60
N LYS A 62 -1.69 0.96 -15.69
CA LYS A 62 -2.46 -0.22 -16.12
C LYS A 62 -2.45 -1.36 -15.11
N LEU A 63 -1.35 -1.53 -14.38
CA LEU A 63 -1.19 -2.62 -13.42
C LEU A 63 -1.69 -2.27 -12.03
N ARG A 64 -1.94 -0.98 -11.73
CA ARG A 64 -2.38 -0.52 -10.39
C ARG A 64 -3.65 -1.23 -9.93
N ARG A 65 -4.66 -1.39 -10.79
CA ARG A 65 -5.91 -2.09 -10.45
C ARG A 65 -5.66 -3.56 -10.06
N ARG A 66 -4.80 -4.24 -10.81
CA ARG A 66 -4.43 -5.64 -10.52
C ARG A 66 -3.67 -5.76 -9.20
N VAL A 67 -2.75 -4.83 -8.92
CA VAL A 67 -2.03 -4.78 -7.64
C VAL A 67 -2.98 -4.50 -6.48
N LEU A 68 -3.94 -3.57 -6.64
CA LEU A 68 -4.96 -3.31 -5.61
C LEU A 68 -5.82 -4.55 -5.31
N GLN A 69 -6.19 -5.32 -6.34
CA GLN A 69 -6.89 -6.60 -6.17
C GLN A 69 -6.04 -7.61 -5.36
N LEU A 70 -4.76 -7.76 -5.70
CA LEU A 70 -3.83 -8.64 -4.98
C LEU A 70 -3.61 -8.22 -3.53
N LEU A 71 -3.52 -6.91 -3.28
CA LEU A 71 -3.40 -6.38 -1.92
C LEU A 71 -4.66 -6.63 -1.09
N HIS A 72 -5.83 -6.58 -1.73
CA HIS A 72 -7.11 -6.79 -1.10
C HIS A 72 -7.41 -8.26 -0.83
N ASP A 73 -6.90 -9.17 -1.66
CA ASP A 73 -7.13 -10.61 -1.51
C ASP A 73 -6.59 -11.12 -0.16
N GLY A 74 -7.46 -11.71 0.65
CA GLY A 74 -7.17 -12.12 2.03
C GLY A 74 -7.05 -10.99 3.07
N HIS A 75 -7.26 -9.71 2.70
CA HIS A 75 -6.95 -8.55 3.55
C HIS A 75 -8.04 -7.46 3.54
N PRO A 76 -9.20 -7.67 4.19
CA PRO A 76 -10.30 -6.70 4.17
C PRO A 76 -10.01 -5.39 4.93
N ARG A 77 -8.93 -5.33 5.72
CA ARG A 77 -8.57 -4.13 6.50
C ARG A 77 -7.60 -3.23 5.72
N THR A 78 -8.01 -1.98 5.52
CA THR A 78 -7.22 -0.91 4.90
C THR A 78 -5.80 -0.80 5.48
N THR A 79 -5.64 -0.95 6.80
CA THR A 79 -4.32 -0.89 7.46
C THR A 79 -3.36 -1.95 6.92
N ARG A 80 -3.84 -3.19 6.72
CA ARG A 80 -3.00 -4.29 6.22
C ARG A 80 -2.61 -4.08 4.76
N MET A 81 -3.54 -3.61 3.93
CA MET A 81 -3.26 -3.23 2.55
C MET A 81 -2.20 -2.10 2.48
N LYS A 82 -2.32 -1.06 3.32
CA LYS A 82 -1.35 0.04 3.41
C LYS A 82 0.03 -0.45 3.84
N MET A 83 0.11 -1.39 4.79
CA MET A 83 1.38 -1.99 5.22
C MET A 83 2.07 -2.74 4.08
N LEU A 84 1.36 -3.65 3.40
CA LEU A 84 1.90 -4.41 2.27
C LEU A 84 2.34 -3.48 1.13
N ALA A 85 1.51 -2.47 0.81
CA ALA A 85 1.86 -1.46 -0.16
C ALA A 85 3.19 -0.76 0.17
N ARG A 86 3.35 -0.30 1.42
CA ARG A 86 4.58 0.37 1.87
C ARG A 86 5.83 -0.51 1.82
N SER A 87 5.67 -1.82 1.88
CA SER A 87 6.78 -2.79 1.81
C SER A 87 7.22 -3.08 0.37
N TYR A 88 6.28 -3.23 -0.57
CA TYR A 88 6.60 -3.81 -1.88
C TYR A 88 6.43 -2.88 -3.08
N VAL A 89 5.48 -1.94 -3.04
CA VAL A 89 5.05 -1.21 -4.24
C VAL A 89 4.93 0.29 -4.03
N TYR A 90 5.10 1.05 -5.09
CA TYR A 90 4.95 2.50 -5.06
C TYR A 90 4.26 3.03 -6.31
N TRP A 91 3.39 4.03 -6.13
CA TRP A 91 3.00 4.99 -7.16
C TRP A 91 2.44 6.24 -6.46
N THR A 92 2.27 7.32 -7.23
CA THR A 92 1.72 8.56 -6.70
C THR A 92 0.30 8.35 -6.18
N ASN A 93 0.00 8.78 -4.95
CA ASN A 93 -1.31 8.64 -4.30
C ASN A 93 -1.77 7.21 -3.98
N ILE A 94 -0.89 6.21 -3.94
CA ILE A 94 -1.23 4.81 -3.58
C ILE A 94 -2.14 4.67 -2.35
N THR A 95 -1.90 5.43 -1.28
CA THR A 95 -2.71 5.40 -0.06
C THR A 95 -4.16 5.79 -0.32
N LYS A 96 -4.39 6.81 -1.17
CA LYS A 96 -5.72 7.29 -1.54
C LYS A 96 -6.43 6.26 -2.41
N ASP A 97 -5.73 5.68 -3.37
CA ASP A 97 -6.27 4.65 -4.26
C ASP A 97 -6.67 3.39 -3.47
N ILE A 98 -5.91 3.02 -2.44
CA ILE A 98 -6.27 1.91 -1.53
C ILE A 98 -7.55 2.24 -0.75
N GLU A 99 -7.66 3.45 -0.20
CA GLU A 99 -8.86 3.85 0.56
C GLU A 99 -10.12 3.87 -0.32
N GLU A 100 -10.00 4.38 -1.54
CA GLU A 100 -11.09 4.41 -2.52
C GLU A 100 -11.48 2.99 -2.96
N TYR A 101 -10.49 2.12 -3.19
CA TYR A 101 -10.74 0.72 -3.52
C TYR A 101 -11.49 -0.02 -2.40
N VAL A 102 -11.06 0.14 -1.14
CA VAL A 102 -11.73 -0.48 0.00
C VAL A 102 -13.13 0.09 0.21
N ARG A 103 -13.32 1.39 -0.01
CA ARG A 103 -14.64 2.05 0.07
C ARG A 103 -15.63 1.43 -0.91
N GLY A 104 -15.18 1.01 -2.09
CA GLY A 104 -16.02 0.33 -3.08
C GLY A 104 -16.30 -1.15 -2.80
N CYS A 105 -15.68 -1.76 -1.79
CA CYS A 105 -15.81 -3.19 -1.50
C CYS A 105 -16.89 -3.48 -0.45
N GLN A 106 -17.96 -4.18 -0.85
CA GLN A 106 -19.07 -4.54 0.04
C GLN A 106 -18.60 -5.39 1.23
N ASN A 107 -17.78 -6.43 1.00
CA ASN A 107 -17.28 -7.29 2.07
C ASN A 107 -16.50 -6.51 3.14
N CYS A 108 -15.70 -5.53 2.71
CA CYS A 108 -14.98 -4.65 3.63
C CYS A 108 -15.91 -3.74 4.42
N GLN A 109 -16.96 -3.22 3.78
CA GLN A 109 -17.98 -2.41 4.46
C GLN A 109 -18.75 -3.21 5.51
N ASP A 110 -19.11 -4.45 5.21
CA ASP A 110 -19.88 -5.31 6.12
C ASP A 110 -19.07 -5.67 7.37
N VAL A 111 -17.78 -6.00 7.19
CA VAL A 111 -16.86 -6.24 8.32
C VAL A 111 -16.64 -4.97 9.16
N ALA A 112 -16.61 -3.79 8.54
CA ALA A 112 -16.44 -2.52 9.25
C ALA A 112 -17.69 -2.12 10.06
N LYS A 113 -18.89 -2.51 9.60
CA LYS A 113 -20.17 -2.26 10.28
C LYS A 113 -20.46 -3.23 11.42
N ALA A 114 -19.72 -4.33 11.52
CA ALA A 114 -19.90 -5.28 12.61
C ALA A 114 -19.61 -4.59 13.95
N PRO A 115 -20.55 -4.59 14.92
CA PRO A 115 -20.30 -4.02 16.24
C PRO A 115 -19.09 -4.72 16.88
N LEU A 116 -18.31 -3.97 17.67
CA LEU A 116 -17.31 -4.55 18.56
C LEU A 116 -18.04 -5.55 19.46
N LYS A 117 -17.98 -6.85 19.13
CA LYS A 117 -18.54 -7.91 19.96
C LYS A 117 -17.68 -8.05 21.21
N THR A 118 -17.92 -7.23 22.21
CA THR A 118 -17.84 -7.66 23.61
C THR A 118 -18.51 -6.64 24.50
N GLU A 119 -19.64 -7.02 25.11
CA GLU A 119 -19.92 -6.49 26.44
C GLU A 119 -18.79 -6.98 27.34
N LEU A 120 -18.02 -6.06 27.92
CA LEU A 120 -17.07 -6.39 28.96
C LEU A 120 -17.87 -6.88 30.15
N PHE A 121 -18.06 -8.20 30.28
CA PHE A 121 -18.54 -8.78 31.51
C PHE A 121 -17.47 -8.54 32.58
N SER A 122 -17.76 -7.63 33.51
CA SER A 122 -16.96 -7.52 34.71
C SER A 122 -17.10 -8.80 35.50
N TRP A 123 -15.97 -9.33 35.95
CA TRP A 123 -15.99 -10.45 36.88
C TRP A 123 -16.76 -10.03 38.14
N PRO A 124 -17.68 -10.85 38.66
CA PRO A 124 -18.36 -10.52 39.90
C PRO A 124 -17.34 -10.47 41.03
N THR A 125 -17.43 -9.42 41.85
CA THR A 125 -16.54 -9.14 42.99
C THR A 125 -16.51 -10.33 43.95
N GLU A 126 -15.31 -10.76 44.34
CA GLU A 126 -15.12 -11.83 45.31
C GLU A 126 -15.64 -11.39 46.69
N LYS A 127 -16.46 -12.23 47.32
CA LYS A 127 -17.03 -11.95 48.65
C LYS A 127 -16.11 -12.37 49.81
N GLN A 128 -15.11 -13.21 49.55
CA GLN A 128 -14.23 -13.78 50.57
C GLN A 128 -12.80 -14.02 50.03
N PRO A 129 -11.75 -13.90 50.87
CA PRO A 129 -10.37 -14.25 50.50
C PRO A 129 -10.25 -15.70 50.01
N TRP A 130 -9.39 -15.96 49.02
CA TRP A 130 -9.07 -17.30 48.45
C TRP A 130 -10.16 -18.01 47.64
N SER A 131 -11.24 -17.32 47.25
CA SER A 131 -12.36 -17.93 46.51
C SER A 131 -12.11 -18.18 45.02
N ARG A 132 -10.98 -17.71 44.46
CA ARG A 132 -10.53 -18.05 43.11
C ARG A 132 -9.04 -18.36 43.11
N VAL A 133 -8.69 -19.58 42.68
CA VAL A 133 -7.32 -19.98 42.38
C VAL A 133 -7.24 -20.13 40.86
N CYS A 134 -6.62 -19.16 40.19
CA CYS A 134 -6.30 -19.26 38.77
C CYS A 134 -4.99 -20.04 38.66
N TRP A 135 -5.05 -21.30 38.22
CA TRP A 135 -3.86 -22.00 37.78
C TRP A 135 -3.49 -21.46 36.40
N ILE A 136 -2.49 -20.58 36.34
CA ILE A 136 -1.81 -20.26 35.09
C ILE A 136 -0.98 -21.50 34.73
N CYS A 137 -1.35 -22.19 33.65
CA CYS A 137 -0.46 -23.11 32.94
C CYS A 137 0.35 -22.32 31.91
#